data_AF-A0A4C1YIB9-F1
#
_entry.id   AF-A0A4C1YIB9-F1
#
_cell.length_a   1.000
_cell.length_b   1.000
_cell.length_c   1.000
_cell.angle_alpha   90.00
_cell.angle_beta   90.00
_cell.angle_gamma   90.00
#
_symmetry.space_group_name_H-M   'P 1'
#
loop_
_entity.id
_entity.type
_entity.pdbx_description
1 polymer ?
#
loop_
_entity_poly.entity_id
_entity_poly.type
_entity_poly.pdbx_seq_one_letter_code
_entity_poly.pdbx_strand_id
1 'polypeptide(L)'
;MLGTKYCIVGHAALVREARHYTRPSAREQFLRVIPDIQKNIESWLEEDESLRSIESRLQECHQQMALVKEIEAYGPNLNEHPLYTISQKYTTYKQAKNAVEDSMKALVKILKDFDAQIDSFAAAENAVRGPLLMTWVREFGTPAGEIEPIFRHIEEFLSNAGQSGMLAQCERAEAELGQTMQQAATLVRATLELLSQYAAIAQYYPRTHTEQYRVTAFREWLAAALEARSPDVCRDVAARLATLVAAEAPPPAPLAQQIAAYNYRLQALSVDATAKLNEAFERVQHDAASDTSVDDAYEEAKSNISAWLRAEEGAAAALECVVVGSLCALNRRYLMLEGGAQSAGDCLAELTSRDGEWFLDEMCALSTQAVEALSLLPLQAAAVEDPAVPLAVECVRDANRALTHLLQLNHNFSTVILPEALKKLHAEEPCTLRLVEEMEALVAATPMPLSELVAQLDLHLRYLLMDMELNTESAPDGGSWPYIDFHSFVRRWTSKEYVGLMGDEGYLT
;
A
#
# COMPACT_ATOMS: atom_id res chain seq x y z
N MET A 1 -12.21 -94.15 -21.77
CA MET A 1 -13.62 -93.68 -21.90
C MET A 1 -14.63 -94.74 -22.36
N LEU A 2 -14.49 -95.40 -23.52
CA LEU A 2 -15.45 -96.46 -23.95
C LEU A 2 -15.41 -97.68 -23.01
N GLY A 3 -14.22 -98.21 -22.68
CA GLY A 3 -14.08 -99.39 -21.80
C GLY A 3 -14.68 -99.21 -20.39
N THR A 4 -14.47 -98.06 -19.75
CA THR A 4 -14.95 -97.75 -18.39
C THR A 4 -16.46 -97.48 -18.36
N LYS A 5 -17.02 -96.78 -19.37
CA LYS A 5 -18.48 -96.63 -19.52
C LYS A 5 -19.18 -97.97 -19.73
N TYR A 6 -18.60 -98.88 -20.52
CA TYR A 6 -19.13 -100.23 -20.71
C TYR A 6 -19.09 -101.06 -19.41
N CYS A 7 -18.05 -100.91 -18.58
CA CYS A 7 -17.97 -101.58 -17.27
C CYS A 7 -19.00 -101.06 -16.27
N ILE A 8 -19.19 -99.74 -16.16
CA ILE A 8 -20.16 -99.14 -15.22
C ILE A 8 -21.61 -99.47 -15.64
N VAL A 9 -21.91 -99.42 -16.95
CA VAL A 9 -23.22 -99.82 -17.49
C VAL A 9 -23.44 -101.33 -17.35
N GLY A 10 -22.40 -102.16 -17.53
CA GLY A 10 -22.44 -103.60 -17.30
C GLY A 10 -22.73 -103.98 -15.85
N HIS A 11 -22.14 -103.27 -14.88
CA HIS A 11 -22.42 -103.47 -13.46
C HIS A 11 -23.79 -102.90 -13.04
N ALA A 12 -24.25 -101.80 -13.64
CA ALA A 12 -25.60 -101.28 -13.44
C ALA A 12 -26.69 -102.22 -14.01
N ALA A 13 -26.39 -102.97 -15.08
CA ALA A 13 -27.26 -104.03 -15.58
C ALA A 13 -27.36 -105.21 -14.60
N LEU A 14 -26.24 -105.63 -13.99
CA LEU A 14 -26.21 -106.62 -12.91
C LEU A 14 -27.00 -106.19 -11.66
N VAL A 15 -26.98 -104.89 -11.31
CA VAL A 15 -27.81 -104.32 -10.23
C VAL A 15 -29.30 -104.40 -10.56
N ARG A 16 -29.69 -104.32 -11.84
CA ARG A 16 -31.09 -104.38 -12.29
C ARG A 16 -31.64 -105.81 -12.24
N GLU A 17 -30.84 -106.83 -12.55
CA GLU A 17 -31.21 -108.25 -12.43
C GLU A 17 -31.34 -108.71 -10.96
N ALA A 18 -30.60 -108.10 -10.03
CA ALA A 18 -30.60 -108.48 -8.62
C ALA A 18 -31.86 -108.03 -7.82
N ARG A 19 -32.78 -107.25 -8.39
CA ARG A 19 -34.03 -106.82 -7.71
C ARG A 19 -35.01 -107.96 -7.41
N HIS A 20 -34.81 -109.17 -7.95
CA HIS A 20 -35.75 -110.28 -7.83
C HIS A 20 -35.44 -111.32 -6.73
N TYR A 21 -34.36 -111.17 -5.93
CA TYR A 21 -34.07 -112.09 -4.84
C TYR A 21 -33.60 -111.37 -3.57
N THR A 22 -34.51 -111.23 -2.60
CA THR A 22 -34.15 -110.92 -1.19
C THR A 22 -33.45 -112.13 -0.57
N ARG A 23 -32.10 -112.15 -0.61
CA ARG A 23 -31.25 -113.09 0.15
C ARG A 23 -30.02 -112.36 0.72
N PRO A 24 -29.52 -112.74 1.92
CA PRO A 24 -28.29 -112.20 2.51
C PRO A 24 -27.06 -112.28 1.57
N SER A 25 -27.07 -113.23 0.63
CA SER A 25 -26.03 -113.45 -0.38
C SER A 25 -25.93 -112.32 -1.42
N ALA A 26 -27.01 -111.59 -1.71
CA ALA A 26 -26.95 -110.46 -2.65
C ALA A 26 -26.19 -109.27 -2.03
N ARG A 27 -26.37 -109.02 -0.73
CA ARG A 27 -25.65 -107.98 0.02
C ARG A 27 -24.13 -108.25 0.03
N GLU A 28 -23.72 -109.49 0.23
CA GLU A 28 -22.30 -109.89 0.21
C GLU A 28 -21.68 -109.76 -1.19
N GLN A 29 -22.43 -110.07 -2.24
CA GLN A 29 -22.00 -109.85 -3.62
C GLN A 29 -21.88 -108.36 -3.94
N PHE A 30 -22.83 -107.53 -3.50
CA PHE A 30 -22.70 -106.07 -3.62
C PHE A 30 -21.52 -105.51 -2.83
N LEU A 31 -21.30 -105.98 -1.59
CA LEU A 31 -20.14 -105.58 -0.78
C LEU A 31 -18.80 -105.99 -1.40
N ARG A 32 -18.76 -107.06 -2.21
CA ARG A 32 -17.55 -107.45 -2.97
C ARG A 32 -17.33 -106.58 -4.20
N VAL A 33 -18.40 -106.11 -4.84
CA VAL A 33 -18.33 -105.34 -6.10
C VAL A 33 -18.20 -103.83 -5.84
N ILE A 34 -18.67 -103.32 -4.69
CA ILE A 34 -18.58 -101.90 -4.31
C ILE A 34 -17.13 -101.37 -4.32
N PRO A 35 -16.12 -102.06 -3.76
CA PRO A 35 -14.72 -101.61 -3.83
C PRO A 35 -14.21 -101.50 -5.27
N ASP A 36 -14.59 -102.42 -6.14
CA ASP A 36 -14.23 -102.37 -7.56
C ASP A 36 -14.93 -101.21 -8.28
N ILE A 37 -16.21 -100.97 -7.98
CA ILE A 37 -16.95 -99.79 -8.47
C ILE A 37 -16.29 -98.51 -7.95
N GLN A 38 -15.94 -98.44 -6.67
CA GLN A 38 -15.29 -97.28 -6.07
C GLN A 38 -13.95 -97.01 -6.73
N LYS A 39 -13.10 -98.03 -6.87
CA LYS A 39 -11.82 -97.93 -7.59
C LYS A 39 -12.00 -97.47 -9.04
N ASN A 40 -13.04 -97.97 -9.72
CA ASN A 40 -13.35 -97.56 -11.10
C ASN A 40 -13.89 -96.12 -11.17
N ILE A 41 -14.62 -95.65 -10.16
CA ILE A 41 -15.09 -94.26 -10.07
C ILE A 41 -13.93 -93.33 -9.74
N GLU A 42 -13.04 -93.70 -8.82
CA GLU A 42 -11.82 -92.94 -8.49
C GLU A 42 -10.91 -92.83 -9.73
N SER A 43 -10.67 -93.94 -10.42
CA SER A 43 -9.94 -93.94 -11.69
C SER A 43 -10.64 -93.10 -12.78
N TRP A 44 -11.97 -93.10 -12.83
CA TRP A 44 -12.71 -92.24 -13.75
C TRP A 44 -12.61 -90.75 -13.37
N LEU A 45 -12.64 -90.41 -12.09
CA LEU A 45 -12.49 -89.04 -11.60
C LEU A 45 -11.09 -88.49 -11.92
N GLU A 46 -10.04 -89.28 -11.72
CA GLU A 46 -8.68 -88.93 -12.12
C GLU A 46 -8.56 -88.72 -13.64
N GLU A 47 -9.19 -89.61 -14.43
CA GLU A 47 -9.25 -89.46 -15.89
C GLU A 47 -10.03 -88.19 -16.30
N ASP A 48 -11.18 -87.89 -15.68
CA ASP A 48 -12.01 -86.70 -15.97
C ASP A 48 -11.26 -85.40 -15.62
N GLU A 49 -10.56 -85.37 -14.48
CA GLU A 49 -9.73 -84.23 -14.09
C GLU A 49 -8.57 -84.01 -15.08
N SER A 50 -7.90 -85.09 -15.47
CA SER A 50 -6.85 -85.03 -16.50
C SER A 50 -7.40 -84.52 -17.84
N LEU A 51 -8.62 -84.93 -18.21
CA LEU A 51 -9.27 -84.55 -19.45
C LEU A 51 -9.68 -83.08 -19.43
N ARG A 52 -10.24 -82.57 -18.33
CA ARG A 52 -10.55 -81.15 -18.16
C ARG A 52 -9.31 -80.26 -18.22
N SER A 53 -8.20 -80.71 -17.63
CA SER A 53 -6.92 -80.01 -17.70
C SER A 53 -6.42 -79.92 -19.16
N ILE A 54 -6.52 -81.01 -19.91
CA ILE A 54 -6.18 -81.04 -21.34
C ILE A 54 -7.12 -80.14 -22.16
N GLU A 55 -8.43 -80.13 -21.88
CA GLU A 55 -9.39 -79.26 -22.55
C GLU A 55 -9.12 -77.77 -22.29
N SER A 56 -8.77 -77.39 -21.06
CA SER A 56 -8.38 -76.02 -20.72
C SER A 56 -7.13 -75.59 -21.50
N ARG A 57 -6.10 -76.45 -21.53
CA ARG A 57 -4.89 -76.18 -22.32
C ARG A 57 -5.16 -76.12 -23.81
N LEU A 58 -6.09 -76.93 -24.30
CA LEU A 58 -6.52 -76.88 -25.70
C LEU A 58 -7.23 -75.55 -26.02
N GLN A 59 -8.06 -75.04 -25.10
CA GLN A 59 -8.68 -73.73 -25.26
C GLN A 59 -7.64 -72.60 -25.28
N GLU A 60 -6.65 -72.63 -24.39
CA GLU A 60 -5.52 -71.68 -24.42
C GLU A 60 -4.75 -71.77 -25.74
N CYS A 61 -4.44 -72.99 -26.20
CA CYS A 61 -3.80 -73.18 -27.51
C CYS A 61 -4.67 -72.66 -28.65
N HIS A 62 -6.00 -72.81 -28.60
CA HIS A 62 -6.89 -72.23 -29.61
C HIS A 62 -6.90 -70.71 -29.58
N GLN A 63 -6.83 -70.08 -28.40
CA GLN A 63 -6.71 -68.61 -28.29
C GLN A 63 -5.37 -68.12 -28.84
N GLN A 64 -4.26 -68.80 -28.50
CA GLN A 64 -2.94 -68.49 -29.05
C GLN A 64 -2.91 -68.69 -30.57
N MET A 65 -3.52 -69.77 -31.06
CA MET A 65 -3.66 -70.04 -32.49
C MET A 65 -4.52 -68.99 -33.19
N ALA A 66 -5.55 -68.46 -32.54
CA ALA A 66 -6.36 -67.37 -33.09
C ALA A 66 -5.53 -66.10 -33.27
N LEU A 67 -4.68 -65.75 -32.28
CA LEU A 67 -3.75 -64.62 -32.39
C LEU A 67 -2.71 -64.84 -33.51
N VAL A 68 -2.18 -66.06 -33.65
CA VAL A 68 -1.23 -66.38 -34.74
C VAL A 68 -1.93 -66.29 -36.10
N LYS A 69 -3.15 -66.83 -36.23
CA LYS A 69 -3.94 -66.76 -37.46
C LYS A 69 -4.36 -65.33 -37.81
N GLU A 70 -4.65 -64.50 -36.81
CA GLU A 70 -4.89 -63.08 -37.00
C GLU A 70 -3.66 -62.42 -37.61
N ILE A 71 -2.47 -62.65 -37.06
CA ILE A 71 -1.20 -62.13 -37.60
C ILE A 71 -0.91 -62.69 -39.01
N GLU A 72 -1.12 -63.99 -39.24
CA GLU A 72 -0.95 -64.63 -40.56
C GLU A 72 -1.92 -64.07 -41.60
N ALA A 73 -3.14 -63.68 -41.20
CA ALA A 73 -4.13 -63.08 -42.10
C ALA A 73 -3.71 -61.71 -42.64
N TYR A 74 -2.84 -60.98 -41.93
CA TYR A 74 -2.23 -59.75 -42.46
C TYR A 74 -1.15 -60.04 -43.51
N GLY A 75 -0.50 -61.21 -43.50
CA GLY A 75 0.44 -61.66 -44.53
C GLY A 75 1.49 -60.61 -44.92
N PRO A 76 1.53 -60.14 -46.20
CA PRO A 76 2.46 -59.09 -46.64
C PRO A 76 2.15 -57.70 -46.06
N ASN A 77 0.94 -57.48 -45.54
CA ASN A 77 0.48 -56.24 -44.91
C ASN A 77 0.68 -56.25 -43.38
N LEU A 78 1.65 -57.02 -42.86
CA LEU A 78 1.95 -57.11 -41.43
C LEU A 78 2.25 -55.74 -40.78
N ASN A 79 2.71 -54.79 -41.58
CA ASN A 79 2.92 -53.39 -41.21
C ASN A 79 1.62 -52.64 -40.83
N GLU A 80 0.45 -53.10 -41.30
CA GLU A 80 -0.87 -52.56 -40.95
C GLU A 80 -1.40 -53.09 -39.61
N HIS A 81 -0.76 -54.11 -39.03
CA HIS A 81 -1.16 -54.70 -37.76
C HIS A 81 -0.95 -53.71 -36.59
N PRO A 82 -1.94 -53.49 -35.69
CA PRO A 82 -1.81 -52.53 -34.59
C PRO A 82 -0.61 -52.75 -33.66
N LEU A 83 -0.21 -54.02 -33.45
CA LEU A 83 0.99 -54.38 -32.67
C LEU A 83 2.31 -54.02 -33.37
N TYR A 84 2.36 -53.91 -34.70
CA TYR A 84 3.58 -53.53 -35.41
C TYR A 84 4.02 -52.10 -35.05
N THR A 85 3.05 -51.19 -34.87
CA THR A 85 3.29 -49.79 -34.51
C THR A 85 3.37 -49.54 -33.00
N ILE A 86 3.17 -50.56 -32.15
CA ILE A 86 3.06 -50.35 -30.69
C ILE A 86 4.36 -49.82 -30.08
N SER A 87 5.51 -50.29 -30.55
CA SER A 87 6.83 -49.83 -30.11
C SER A 87 7.04 -48.35 -30.48
N GLN A 88 6.63 -47.97 -31.69
CA GLN A 88 6.69 -46.58 -32.15
C GLN A 88 5.73 -45.69 -31.35
N LYS A 89 4.46 -46.10 -31.18
CA LYS A 89 3.46 -45.40 -30.37
C LYS A 89 3.90 -45.22 -28.92
N TYR A 90 4.51 -46.25 -28.33
CA TYR A 90 5.05 -46.19 -26.98
C TYR A 90 6.24 -45.23 -26.88
N THR A 91 7.11 -45.22 -27.89
CA THR A 91 8.25 -44.30 -27.95
C THR A 91 7.78 -42.85 -28.08
N THR A 92 6.81 -42.57 -28.96
CA THR A 92 6.18 -41.24 -29.10
C THR A 92 5.47 -40.82 -27.81
N TYR A 93 4.72 -41.73 -27.18
CA TYR A 93 4.09 -41.47 -25.88
C TYR A 93 5.12 -41.14 -24.80
N LYS A 94 6.21 -41.92 -24.71
CA LYS A 94 7.27 -41.70 -23.73
C LYS A 94 8.00 -40.37 -23.97
N GLN A 95 8.27 -40.02 -25.23
CA GLN A 95 8.84 -38.72 -25.59
C GLN A 95 7.91 -37.56 -25.19
N ALA A 96 6.61 -37.65 -25.51
CA ALA A 96 5.64 -36.63 -25.15
C ALA A 96 5.49 -36.50 -23.62
N LYS A 97 5.43 -37.63 -22.89
CA LYS A 97 5.38 -37.65 -21.44
C LYS A 97 6.60 -36.98 -20.82
N ASN A 98 7.80 -37.36 -21.27
CA ASN A 98 9.05 -36.77 -20.78
C ASN A 98 9.09 -35.27 -21.08
N ALA A 99 8.68 -34.84 -22.29
CA ALA A 99 8.63 -33.43 -22.66
C ALA A 99 7.69 -32.62 -21.75
N VAL A 100 6.53 -33.17 -21.39
CA VAL A 100 5.60 -32.55 -20.44
C VAL A 100 6.23 -32.46 -19.05
N GLU A 101 6.80 -33.56 -18.54
CA GLU A 101 7.45 -33.58 -17.22
C GLU A 101 8.61 -32.59 -17.12
N ASP A 102 9.44 -32.49 -18.16
CA ASP A 102 10.56 -31.56 -18.22
C ASP A 102 10.08 -30.10 -18.35
N SER A 103 9.02 -29.86 -19.13
CA SER A 103 8.39 -28.54 -19.22
C SER A 103 7.81 -28.09 -17.87
N MET A 104 7.17 -29.01 -17.15
CA MET A 104 6.65 -28.73 -15.80
C MET A 104 7.76 -28.40 -14.81
N LYS A 105 8.88 -29.13 -14.82
CA LYS A 105 10.04 -28.80 -13.98
C LYS A 105 10.61 -27.43 -14.32
N ALA A 106 10.68 -27.08 -15.61
CA ALA A 106 11.13 -25.76 -16.04
C ALA A 106 10.18 -24.65 -15.57
N LEU A 107 8.85 -24.85 -15.69
CA LEU A 107 7.85 -23.92 -15.19
C LEU A 107 7.96 -23.70 -13.67
N VAL A 108 8.14 -24.77 -12.89
CA VAL A 108 8.36 -24.67 -11.44
C VAL A 108 9.60 -23.83 -11.12
N LYS A 109 10.69 -23.99 -11.89
CA LYS A 109 11.89 -23.18 -11.72
C LYS A 109 11.61 -21.70 -12.03
N ILE A 110 10.94 -21.41 -13.15
CA ILE A 110 10.59 -20.04 -13.55
C ILE A 110 9.70 -19.37 -12.49
N LEU A 111 8.71 -20.09 -11.95
CA LEU A 111 7.84 -19.57 -10.90
C LEU A 111 8.64 -19.21 -9.64
N LYS A 112 9.59 -20.05 -9.22
CA LYS A 112 10.48 -19.75 -8.09
C LYS A 112 11.35 -18.52 -8.36
N ASP A 113 11.84 -18.36 -9.59
CA ASP A 113 12.63 -17.19 -9.98
C ASP A 113 11.77 -15.92 -9.94
N PHE A 114 10.48 -15.99 -10.33
CA PHE A 114 9.53 -14.88 -10.20
C PHE A 114 9.18 -14.56 -8.75
N ASP A 115 8.93 -15.57 -7.90
CA ASP A 115 8.71 -15.37 -6.46
C ASP A 115 9.90 -14.62 -5.84
N ALA A 116 11.13 -15.05 -6.13
CA ALA A 116 12.34 -14.40 -5.63
C ALA A 116 12.49 -12.94 -6.12
N GLN A 117 12.09 -12.64 -7.36
CA GLN A 117 12.11 -11.27 -7.89
C GLN A 117 11.06 -10.39 -7.20
N ILE A 118 9.86 -10.91 -6.96
CA ILE A 118 8.79 -10.20 -6.26
C ILE A 118 9.23 -9.90 -4.82
N ASP A 119 9.78 -10.89 -4.12
CA ASP A 119 10.28 -10.72 -2.74
C ASP A 119 11.43 -9.71 -2.68
N SER A 120 12.38 -9.78 -3.63
CA SER A 120 13.49 -8.83 -3.71
C SER A 120 13.00 -7.40 -4.00
N PHE A 121 11.99 -7.24 -4.84
CA PHE A 121 11.40 -5.94 -5.13
C PHE A 121 10.70 -5.39 -3.88
N ALA A 122 9.88 -6.20 -3.20
CA ALA A 122 9.21 -5.80 -1.96
C ALA A 122 10.21 -5.41 -0.86
N ALA A 123 11.32 -6.13 -0.73
CA ALA A 123 12.40 -5.80 0.20
C ALA A 123 13.08 -4.46 -0.15
N ALA A 124 13.37 -4.22 -1.44
CA ALA A 124 13.95 -2.96 -1.90
C ALA A 124 12.96 -1.78 -1.71
N GLU A 125 11.69 -1.98 -2.03
CA GLU A 125 10.62 -1.01 -1.83
C GLU A 125 10.50 -0.61 -0.34
N ASN A 126 10.52 -1.60 0.56
CA ASN A 126 10.52 -1.36 2.01
C ASN A 126 11.79 -0.65 2.50
N ALA A 127 12.96 -0.96 1.93
CA ALA A 127 14.20 -0.27 2.29
C ALA A 127 14.19 1.22 1.87
N VAL A 128 13.60 1.51 0.70
CA VAL A 128 13.52 2.87 0.13
C VAL A 128 12.41 3.70 0.77
N ARG A 129 11.21 3.12 0.98
CA ARG A 129 10.08 3.82 1.61
C ARG A 129 10.13 3.80 3.14
N GLY A 130 10.93 2.92 3.72
CA GLY A 130 11.08 2.77 5.16
C GLY A 130 12.06 3.76 5.79
N PRO A 131 12.30 3.63 7.11
CA PRO A 131 13.16 4.56 7.86
C PRO A 131 14.65 4.42 7.54
N LEU A 132 15.05 3.37 6.82
CA LEU A 132 16.44 3.07 6.49
C LEU A 132 17.05 4.16 5.62
N LEU A 133 16.34 4.60 4.58
CA LEU A 133 16.81 5.67 3.70
C LEU A 133 17.07 6.97 4.47
N MET A 134 16.16 7.37 5.36
CA MET A 134 16.32 8.56 6.20
C MET A 134 17.49 8.43 7.17
N THR A 135 17.86 7.21 7.56
CA THR A 135 19.05 6.95 8.38
C THR A 135 20.32 7.18 7.57
N TRP A 136 20.39 6.67 6.34
CA TRP A 136 21.53 6.91 5.44
C TRP A 136 21.68 8.37 5.04
N VAL A 137 20.58 9.06 4.74
CA VAL A 137 20.61 10.51 4.44
C VAL A 137 21.18 11.30 5.62
N ARG A 138 20.85 10.91 6.85
CA ARG A 138 21.37 11.57 8.05
C ARG A 138 22.85 11.27 8.29
N GLU A 139 23.27 10.03 8.10
CA GLU A 139 24.64 9.57 8.35
C GLU A 139 25.63 10.10 7.30
N PHE A 140 25.23 10.13 6.02
CA PHE A 140 26.10 10.49 4.90
C PHE A 140 25.76 11.85 4.25
N GLY A 141 24.72 12.54 4.74
CA GLY A 141 24.30 13.83 4.20
C GLY A 141 25.23 14.99 4.57
N THR A 142 25.99 14.87 5.65
CA THR A 142 26.91 15.93 6.07
C THR A 142 28.13 16.02 5.14
N PRO A 143 28.67 17.23 4.91
CA PRO A 143 29.96 17.40 4.24
C PRO A 143 31.03 16.65 5.03
N ALA A 144 31.84 15.83 4.34
CA ALA A 144 33.03 15.27 4.96
C ALA A 144 33.91 16.46 5.42
N GLY A 145 34.22 16.51 6.72
CA GLY A 145 35.14 17.51 7.26
C GLY A 145 36.51 17.43 6.60
N GLU A 146 37.30 18.49 6.71
CA GLU A 146 38.68 18.48 6.25
C GLU A 146 39.46 17.37 6.98
N ILE A 147 40.06 16.46 6.23
CA ILE A 147 40.92 15.41 6.78
C ILE A 147 42.26 16.07 7.10
N GLU A 148 42.60 16.13 8.38
CA GLU A 148 43.85 16.75 8.82
C GLU A 148 45.06 15.92 8.36
N PRO A 149 46.11 16.54 7.77
CA PRO A 149 47.25 15.81 7.24
C PRO A 149 48.04 15.11 8.35
N ILE A 150 48.04 13.78 8.30
CA ILE A 150 48.63 12.86 9.27
C ILE A 150 50.16 13.00 9.27
N PHE A 151 50.76 13.19 8.09
CA PHE A 151 52.22 13.24 7.92
C PHE A 151 52.89 14.54 8.40
N ARG A 152 52.10 15.59 8.68
CA ARG A 152 52.60 16.85 9.25
C ARG A 152 53.36 16.65 10.56
N HIS A 153 52.97 15.65 11.36
CA HIS A 153 53.57 15.37 12.67
C HIS A 153 54.98 14.77 12.59
N ILE A 154 55.38 14.23 11.44
CA ILE A 154 56.69 13.57 11.26
C ILE A 154 57.58 14.26 10.22
N GLU A 155 57.12 15.38 9.67
CA GLU A 155 57.79 16.18 8.65
C GLU A 155 59.22 16.56 9.06
N GLU A 156 59.38 17.15 10.25
CA GLU A 156 60.68 17.60 10.76
C GLU A 156 61.66 16.44 10.97
N PHE A 157 61.17 15.31 11.50
CA PHE A 157 61.98 14.11 11.72
C PHE A 157 62.48 13.50 10.40
N LEU A 158 61.59 13.32 9.42
CA LEU A 158 61.93 12.71 8.14
C LEU A 158 62.80 13.62 7.27
N SER A 159 62.56 14.93 7.32
CA SER A 159 63.39 15.92 6.63
C SER A 159 64.82 15.91 7.19
N ASN A 160 64.98 15.91 8.52
CA ASN A 160 66.28 15.85 9.18
C ASN A 160 67.03 14.51 8.95
N ALA A 161 66.31 13.42 8.68
CA ALA A 161 66.89 12.12 8.34
C ALA A 161 67.27 11.96 6.85
N GLY A 162 67.09 13.00 6.02
CA GLY A 162 67.36 12.94 4.58
C GLY A 162 66.33 12.14 3.77
N GLN A 163 65.14 11.89 4.32
CA GLN A 163 64.06 11.09 3.71
C GLN A 163 62.93 11.96 3.12
N SER A 164 63.24 13.19 2.71
CA SER A 164 62.25 14.14 2.15
C SER A 164 61.50 13.59 0.92
N GLY A 165 62.14 12.72 0.13
CA GLY A 165 61.50 12.05 -1.00
C GLY A 165 60.39 11.08 -0.60
N MET A 166 60.54 10.39 0.55
CA MET A 166 59.51 9.50 1.10
C MET A 166 58.35 10.32 1.69
N LEU A 167 58.66 11.41 2.40
CA LEU A 167 57.63 12.33 2.92
C LEU A 167 56.75 12.87 1.78
N ALA A 168 57.34 13.35 0.68
CA ALA A 168 56.59 13.86 -0.47
C ALA A 168 55.72 12.79 -1.16
N GLN A 169 56.12 11.52 -1.12
CA GLN A 169 55.29 10.41 -1.62
C GLN A 169 54.11 10.13 -0.70
N CYS A 170 54.34 10.17 0.62
CA CYS A 170 53.29 10.01 1.62
C CYS A 170 52.26 11.14 1.55
N GLU A 171 52.69 12.40 1.46
CA GLU A 171 51.81 13.57 1.29
C GLU A 171 50.98 13.48 0.01
N ARG A 172 51.59 13.02 -1.09
CA ARG A 172 50.87 12.82 -2.35
C ARG A 172 49.82 11.72 -2.24
N ALA A 173 50.16 10.58 -1.63
CA ALA A 173 49.21 9.48 -1.42
C ALA A 173 48.07 9.88 -0.48
N GLU A 174 48.36 10.69 0.55
CA GLU A 174 47.36 11.26 1.45
C GLU A 174 46.42 12.23 0.72
N ALA A 175 46.95 13.11 -0.13
CA ALA A 175 46.14 14.01 -0.95
C ALA A 175 45.24 13.23 -1.94
N GLU A 176 45.76 12.19 -2.59
CA GLU A 176 44.98 11.32 -3.49
C GLU A 176 43.87 10.56 -2.74
N LEU A 177 44.16 10.06 -1.53
CA LEU A 177 43.16 9.42 -0.67
C LEU A 177 42.08 10.41 -0.24
N GLY A 178 42.47 11.60 0.23
CA GLY A 178 41.54 12.65 0.63
C GLY A 178 40.62 13.06 -0.52
N GLN A 179 41.18 13.24 -1.72
CA GLN A 179 40.40 13.52 -2.93
C GLN A 179 39.43 12.38 -3.26
N THR A 180 39.87 11.13 -3.21
CA THR A 180 39.03 9.96 -3.50
C THR A 180 37.89 9.83 -2.48
N MET A 181 38.16 10.08 -1.20
CA MET A 181 37.14 10.07 -0.14
C MET A 181 36.11 11.19 -0.34
N GLN A 182 36.55 12.40 -0.72
CA GLN A 182 35.65 13.51 -1.04
C GLN A 182 34.78 13.20 -2.27
N GLN A 183 35.35 12.61 -3.32
CA GLN A 183 34.60 12.17 -4.50
C GLN A 183 33.57 11.10 -4.15
N ALA A 184 33.96 10.08 -3.37
CA ALA A 184 33.06 9.04 -2.90
C ALA A 184 31.91 9.61 -2.05
N ALA A 185 32.21 10.51 -1.11
CA ALA A 185 31.20 11.17 -0.29
C ALA A 185 30.21 11.98 -1.14
N THR A 186 30.71 12.70 -2.15
CA THR A 186 29.88 13.48 -3.07
C THR A 186 28.96 12.57 -3.90
N LEU A 187 29.49 11.45 -4.42
CA LEU A 187 28.71 10.46 -5.16
C LEU A 187 27.65 9.79 -4.29
N VAL A 188 28.00 9.41 -3.06
CA VAL A 188 27.05 8.83 -2.09
C VAL A 188 25.91 9.81 -1.83
N ARG A 189 26.23 11.09 -1.57
CA ARG A 189 25.21 12.12 -1.34
C ARG A 189 24.28 12.30 -2.54
N ALA A 190 24.85 12.44 -3.75
CA ALA A 190 24.07 12.56 -4.98
C ALA A 190 23.16 11.34 -5.22
N THR A 191 23.66 10.14 -4.90
CA THR A 191 22.89 8.89 -5.03
C THR A 191 21.76 8.84 -4.01
N LEU A 192 22.02 9.21 -2.76
CA LEU A 192 21.00 9.27 -1.70
C LEU A 192 19.94 10.33 -2.00
N GLU A 193 20.33 11.46 -2.57
CA GLU A 193 19.42 12.51 -3.01
C GLU A 193 18.50 12.00 -4.14
N LEU A 194 19.06 11.35 -5.16
CA LEU A 194 18.28 10.74 -6.24
C LEU A 194 17.33 9.65 -5.70
N LEU A 195 17.81 8.83 -4.76
CA LEU A 195 17.00 7.79 -4.13
C LEU A 195 15.86 8.38 -3.28
N SER A 196 16.11 9.51 -2.62
CA SER A 196 15.11 10.25 -1.85
C SER A 196 14.05 10.87 -2.76
N GLN A 197 14.46 11.44 -3.90
CA GLN A 197 13.54 11.93 -4.93
C GLN A 197 12.70 10.78 -5.50
N TYR A 198 13.32 9.63 -5.80
CA TYR A 198 12.59 8.44 -6.24
C TYR A 198 11.60 7.97 -5.19
N ALA A 199 11.98 7.88 -3.91
CA ALA A 199 11.08 7.51 -2.82
C ALA A 199 9.89 8.47 -2.71
N ALA A 200 10.14 9.77 -2.83
CA ALA A 200 9.12 10.82 -2.79
C ALA A 200 8.14 10.78 -3.96
N ILE A 201 8.53 10.23 -5.11
CA ILE A 201 7.61 9.98 -6.24
C ILE A 201 6.90 8.63 -6.05
N ALA A 202 7.67 7.59 -5.69
CA ALA A 202 7.18 6.24 -5.55
C ALA A 202 6.07 6.13 -4.50
N GLN A 203 6.06 6.94 -3.45
CA GLN A 203 5.00 6.95 -2.44
C GLN A 203 3.60 7.30 -2.98
N TYR A 204 3.48 7.86 -4.19
CA TYR A 204 2.20 8.11 -4.87
C TYR A 204 1.78 6.98 -5.81
N TYR A 205 2.59 5.93 -5.95
CA TYR A 205 2.33 4.86 -6.90
C TYR A 205 1.19 3.94 -6.40
N PRO A 206 0.12 3.74 -7.18
CA PRO A 206 -1.04 2.95 -6.76
C PRO A 206 -0.68 1.48 -6.53
N ARG A 207 -1.24 0.87 -5.47
CA ARG A 207 -1.03 -0.55 -5.17
C ARG A 207 -1.56 -1.48 -6.26
N THR A 208 -2.71 -1.17 -6.85
CA THR A 208 -3.29 -1.96 -7.96
C THR A 208 -2.35 -2.05 -9.15
N HIS A 209 -1.56 -1.01 -9.40
CA HIS A 209 -0.56 -1.01 -10.46
C HIS A 209 0.64 -1.90 -10.15
N THR A 210 0.97 -2.09 -8.87
CA THR A 210 2.00 -3.06 -8.44
C THR A 210 1.54 -4.50 -8.66
N GLU A 211 0.26 -4.78 -8.42
CA GLU A 211 -0.33 -6.11 -8.71
C GLU A 211 -0.34 -6.40 -10.22
N GLN A 212 -0.43 -5.37 -11.06
CA GLN A 212 -0.36 -5.47 -12.52
C GLN A 212 1.07 -5.54 -13.09
N TYR A 213 2.11 -5.58 -12.25
CA TYR A 213 3.48 -5.77 -12.75
C TYR A 213 3.56 -7.06 -13.57
N ARG A 214 4.29 -6.98 -14.69
CA ARG A 214 4.43 -8.10 -15.64
C ARG A 214 4.88 -9.39 -14.97
N VAL A 215 5.80 -9.30 -14.01
CA VAL A 215 6.30 -10.46 -13.26
C VAL A 215 5.18 -11.13 -12.45
N THR A 216 4.36 -10.34 -11.77
CA THR A 216 3.19 -10.83 -11.01
C THR A 216 2.16 -11.48 -11.93
N ALA A 217 1.81 -10.81 -13.05
CA ALA A 217 0.87 -11.36 -14.03
C ALA A 217 1.40 -12.65 -14.69
N PHE A 218 2.69 -12.69 -15.07
CA PHE A 218 3.30 -13.88 -15.65
C PHE A 218 3.35 -15.03 -14.65
N ARG A 219 3.66 -14.74 -13.39
CA ARG A 219 3.61 -15.73 -12.31
C ARG A 219 2.22 -16.35 -12.21
N GLU A 220 1.17 -15.55 -12.14
CA GLU A 220 -0.21 -16.05 -12.06
C GLU A 220 -0.59 -16.92 -13.27
N TRP A 221 -0.26 -16.46 -14.47
CA TRP A 221 -0.59 -17.17 -15.71
C TRP A 221 0.15 -18.50 -15.83
N LEU A 222 1.43 -18.54 -15.48
CA LEU A 222 2.22 -19.77 -15.51
C LEU A 222 1.84 -20.73 -14.38
N ALA A 223 1.43 -20.23 -13.21
CA ALA A 223 0.88 -21.04 -12.14
C ALA A 223 -0.42 -21.74 -12.59
N ALA A 224 -1.33 -21.00 -13.23
CA ALA A 224 -2.57 -21.57 -13.79
C ALA A 224 -2.27 -22.63 -14.87
N ALA A 225 -1.28 -22.39 -15.74
CA ALA A 225 -0.86 -23.36 -16.75
C ALA A 225 -0.28 -24.65 -16.12
N LEU A 226 0.50 -24.51 -15.04
CA LEU A 226 1.09 -25.62 -14.30
C LEU A 226 0.03 -26.47 -13.57
N GLU A 227 -0.98 -25.83 -12.98
CA GLU A 227 -2.07 -26.52 -12.27
C GLU A 227 -3.01 -27.25 -13.24
N ALA A 228 -3.45 -26.58 -14.31
CA ALA A 228 -4.42 -27.14 -15.24
C ALA A 228 -3.85 -28.27 -16.11
N ARG A 229 -2.53 -28.26 -16.37
CA ARG A 229 -1.82 -29.20 -17.27
C ARG A 229 -2.52 -29.38 -18.62
N SER A 230 -3.18 -28.32 -19.08
CA SER A 230 -4.01 -28.33 -20.28
C SER A 230 -3.35 -27.50 -21.39
N PRO A 231 -3.29 -28.02 -22.63
CA PRO A 231 -2.79 -27.25 -23.76
C PRO A 231 -3.66 -26.03 -24.07
N ASP A 232 -4.92 -26.02 -23.65
CA ASP A 232 -5.84 -24.90 -23.88
C ASP A 232 -5.42 -23.70 -23.03
N VAL A 233 -5.12 -23.92 -21.75
CA VAL A 233 -4.61 -22.89 -20.84
C VAL A 233 -3.26 -22.34 -21.33
N CYS A 234 -2.37 -23.19 -21.85
CA CYS A 234 -1.12 -22.73 -22.45
C CYS A 234 -1.34 -21.82 -23.67
N ARG A 235 -2.37 -22.09 -24.50
CA ARG A 235 -2.72 -21.22 -25.64
C ARG A 235 -3.30 -19.89 -25.17
N ASP A 236 -4.13 -19.91 -24.13
CA ASP A 236 -4.70 -18.69 -23.55
C ASP A 236 -3.60 -17.79 -22.96
N VAL A 237 -2.64 -18.38 -22.23
CA VAL A 237 -1.47 -17.65 -21.71
C VAL A 237 -0.62 -17.05 -22.84
N ALA A 238 -0.38 -17.80 -23.92
CA ALA A 238 0.36 -17.29 -25.08
C ALA A 238 -0.39 -16.13 -25.77
N ALA A 239 -1.72 -16.20 -25.86
CA ALA A 239 -2.53 -15.10 -26.41
C ALA A 239 -2.46 -13.84 -25.53
N ARG A 240 -2.55 -13.98 -24.20
CA ARG A 240 -2.39 -12.86 -23.25
C ARG A 240 -1.03 -12.20 -23.35
N LEU A 241 0.04 -13.00 -23.48
CA LEU A 241 1.40 -12.48 -23.68
C LEU A 241 1.50 -11.70 -25.00
N ALA A 242 0.95 -12.24 -26.09
CA ALA A 242 0.95 -11.57 -27.39
C ALA A 242 0.20 -10.22 -27.34
N THR A 243 -0.92 -10.14 -26.61
CA THR A 243 -1.65 -8.88 -26.41
C THR A 243 -0.87 -7.86 -25.59
N LEU A 244 -0.18 -8.28 -24.53
CA LEU A 244 0.66 -7.37 -23.72
C LEU A 244 1.82 -6.80 -24.54
N VAL A 245 2.50 -7.63 -25.33
CA VAL A 245 3.60 -7.19 -26.18
C VAL A 245 3.09 -6.24 -27.28
N ALA A 246 1.91 -6.51 -27.83
CA ALA A 246 1.29 -5.62 -28.81
C ALA A 246 0.84 -4.26 -28.21
N ALA A 247 0.54 -4.22 -26.91
CA ALA A 247 0.14 -3.01 -26.20
C ALA A 247 1.31 -2.04 -25.89
N GLU A 248 2.56 -2.43 -26.12
CA GLU A 248 3.72 -1.52 -26.07
C GLU A 248 3.78 -0.50 -27.23
N ALA A 249 2.78 -0.48 -28.11
CA ALA A 249 2.59 0.58 -29.08
C ALA A 249 2.46 1.95 -28.37
N PRO A 250 2.96 3.05 -28.99
CA PRO A 250 2.86 4.38 -28.39
C PRO A 250 1.41 4.69 -28.01
N PRO A 251 1.19 5.38 -26.88
CA PRO A 251 -0.16 5.71 -26.42
C PRO A 251 -0.93 6.43 -27.54
N PRO A 252 -2.25 6.23 -27.63
CA PRO A 252 -3.06 6.91 -28.63
C PRO A 252 -2.82 8.42 -28.54
N ALA A 253 -2.67 9.07 -29.71
CA ALA A 253 -2.35 10.50 -29.84
C ALA A 253 -3.07 11.45 -28.85
N PRO A 254 -4.38 11.29 -28.53
CA PRO A 254 -5.04 12.14 -27.53
C PRO A 254 -4.47 12.01 -26.11
N LEU A 255 -4.10 10.80 -25.68
CA LEU A 255 -3.51 10.58 -24.34
C LEU A 255 -2.11 11.20 -24.26
N ALA A 256 -1.32 11.07 -25.33
CA ALA A 256 -0.01 11.70 -25.42
C ALA A 256 -0.11 13.24 -25.34
N GLN A 257 -1.10 13.84 -26.01
CA GLN A 257 -1.36 15.28 -25.93
C GLN A 257 -1.81 15.72 -24.53
N GLN A 258 -2.65 14.92 -23.87
CA GLN A 258 -3.10 15.21 -22.51
C GLN A 258 -1.94 15.17 -21.50
N ILE A 259 -1.06 14.17 -21.61
CA ILE A 259 0.16 14.07 -20.78
C ILE A 259 1.07 15.29 -21.03
N ALA A 260 1.26 15.68 -22.29
CA ALA A 260 2.06 16.85 -22.63
C ALA A 260 1.45 18.15 -22.06
N ALA A 261 0.14 18.35 -22.20
CA ALA A 261 -0.56 19.52 -21.66
C ALA A 261 -0.47 19.57 -20.13
N TYR A 262 -0.61 18.44 -19.46
CA TYR A 262 -0.45 18.34 -18.01
C TYR A 262 0.98 18.69 -17.56
N ASN A 263 2.01 18.20 -18.27
CA ASN A 263 3.40 18.55 -18.01
C ASN A 263 3.67 20.05 -18.17
N TYR A 264 3.14 20.70 -19.21
CA TYR A 264 3.28 22.15 -19.38
C TYR A 264 2.61 22.92 -18.24
N ARG A 265 1.46 22.45 -17.74
CA ARG A 265 0.78 23.07 -16.60
C ARG A 265 1.58 22.93 -15.31
N LEU A 266 2.16 21.76 -15.05
CA LEU A 266 3.06 21.55 -13.90
C LEU A 266 4.30 22.45 -14.00
N GLN A 267 4.87 22.59 -15.18
CA GLN A 267 6.02 23.47 -15.40
C GLN A 267 5.66 24.93 -15.12
N ALA A 268 4.48 25.40 -15.57
CA ALA A 268 4.01 26.75 -15.27
C ALA A 268 3.83 26.99 -13.76
N LEU A 269 3.22 26.04 -13.05
CA LEU A 269 3.07 26.10 -11.58
C LEU A 269 4.41 26.10 -10.86
N SER A 270 5.38 25.31 -11.32
CA SER A 270 6.73 25.28 -10.75
C SER A 270 7.45 26.63 -10.92
N VAL A 271 7.31 27.27 -12.09
CA VAL A 271 7.91 28.59 -12.35
C VAL A 271 7.27 29.65 -11.45
N ASP A 272 5.95 29.65 -11.31
CA ASP A 272 5.22 30.58 -10.44
C ASP A 272 5.63 30.41 -8.96
N ALA A 273 5.70 29.17 -8.47
CA ALA A 273 6.15 28.89 -7.11
C ALA A 273 7.60 29.34 -6.86
N THR A 274 8.49 29.16 -7.85
CA THR A 274 9.88 29.62 -7.75
C THR A 274 9.97 31.14 -7.73
N ALA A 275 9.14 31.85 -8.50
CA ALA A 275 9.07 33.31 -8.48
C ALA A 275 8.63 33.83 -7.10
N LYS A 276 7.55 33.27 -6.54
CA LYS A 276 7.05 33.61 -5.20
C LYS A 276 8.09 33.33 -4.10
N LEU A 277 8.82 32.23 -4.21
CA LEU A 277 9.90 31.90 -3.27
C LEU A 277 11.02 32.93 -3.32
N ASN A 278 11.44 33.35 -4.51
CA ASN A 278 12.46 34.39 -4.67
C ASN A 278 11.98 35.72 -4.07
N GLU A 279 10.73 36.14 -4.31
CA GLU A 279 10.16 37.34 -3.69
C GLU A 279 10.13 37.26 -2.16
N ALA A 280 9.81 36.09 -1.58
CA ALA A 280 9.85 35.88 -0.14
C ALA A 280 11.30 35.92 0.40
N PHE A 281 12.24 35.34 -0.32
CA PHE A 281 13.65 35.35 0.06
C PHE A 281 14.25 36.76 0.06
N GLU A 282 13.93 37.58 -0.96
CA GLU A 282 14.34 38.99 -1.02
C GLU A 282 13.76 39.80 0.15
N ARG A 283 12.50 39.54 0.55
CA ARG A 283 11.90 40.16 1.74
C ARG A 283 12.66 39.81 3.02
N VAL A 284 12.98 38.52 3.23
CA VAL A 284 13.74 38.08 4.40
C VAL A 284 15.15 38.67 4.43
N GLN A 285 15.81 38.81 3.27
CA GLN A 285 17.10 39.48 3.20
C GLN A 285 17.02 40.97 3.57
N HIS A 286 15.94 41.64 3.18
CA HIS A 286 15.71 43.04 3.53
C HIS A 286 15.50 43.22 5.04
N ASP A 287 14.72 42.34 5.67
CA ASP A 287 14.45 42.37 7.11
C ASP A 287 15.70 42.00 7.94
N ALA A 288 16.53 41.08 7.44
CA ALA A 288 17.79 40.69 8.08
C ALA A 288 18.89 41.77 8.03
N ALA A 289 18.72 42.81 7.20
CA ALA A 289 19.65 43.95 7.11
C ALA A 289 19.41 45.03 8.18
N SER A 290 18.34 44.89 8.98
CA SER A 290 18.07 45.74 10.15
C SER A 290 18.93 45.30 11.34
N ASP A 291 19.93 46.11 11.74
CA ASP A 291 20.80 45.84 12.90
C ASP A 291 20.06 45.89 14.25
N THR A 292 18.87 46.49 14.32
CA THR A 292 18.03 46.50 15.52
C THR A 292 17.05 45.33 15.49
N SER A 293 17.13 44.46 16.51
CA SER A 293 16.10 43.45 16.75
C SER A 293 14.76 44.13 17.02
N VAL A 294 13.71 43.74 16.28
CA VAL A 294 12.35 44.26 16.44
C VAL A 294 11.86 44.05 17.89
N ASP A 295 12.28 42.95 18.53
CA ASP A 295 11.92 42.62 19.91
C ASP A 295 12.53 43.60 20.91
N ASP A 296 13.78 44.02 20.70
CA ASP A 296 14.46 44.98 21.60
C ASP A 296 13.79 46.35 21.53
N ALA A 297 13.48 46.82 20.32
CA ALA A 297 12.77 48.07 20.10
C ALA A 297 11.36 48.05 20.71
N TYR A 298 10.69 46.90 20.65
CA TYR A 298 9.36 46.71 21.22
C TYR A 298 9.38 46.72 22.75
N GLU A 299 10.30 46.00 23.38
CA GLU A 299 10.45 45.98 24.84
C GLU A 299 10.88 47.36 25.38
N GLU A 300 11.75 48.07 24.66
CA GLU A 300 12.11 49.45 24.97
C GLU A 300 10.88 50.38 24.92
N ALA A 301 10.05 50.27 23.88
CA ALA A 301 8.82 51.05 23.76
C ALA A 301 7.85 50.77 24.92
N LYS A 302 7.64 49.49 25.29
CA LYS A 302 6.82 49.09 26.45
C LYS A 302 7.35 49.68 27.75
N SER A 303 8.66 49.62 27.96
CA SER A 303 9.33 50.19 29.14
C SER A 303 9.13 51.70 29.22
N ASN A 304 9.29 52.41 28.09
CA ASN A 304 9.12 53.86 28.01
C ASN A 304 7.67 54.29 28.30
N ILE A 305 6.69 53.58 27.75
CA ILE A 305 5.25 53.81 28.04
C ILE A 305 4.99 53.61 29.54
N SER A 306 5.52 52.54 30.12
CA SER A 306 5.38 52.21 31.54
C SER A 306 6.08 53.22 32.47
N ALA A 307 7.19 53.81 32.04
CA ALA A 307 7.88 54.88 32.75
C ALA A 307 7.08 56.18 32.70
N TRP A 308 6.55 56.53 31.53
CA TRP A 308 5.72 57.73 31.34
C TRP A 308 4.42 57.68 32.15
N LEU A 309 3.73 56.53 32.18
CA LEU A 309 2.54 56.29 33.02
C LEU A 309 2.78 56.57 34.51
N ARG A 310 4.01 56.37 35.00
CA ARG A 310 4.38 56.61 36.41
C ARG A 310 4.84 58.03 36.69
N ALA A 311 5.27 58.76 35.66
CA ALA A 311 5.93 60.06 35.81
C ALA A 311 4.98 61.24 35.63
N GLU A 312 3.97 61.12 34.76
CA GLU A 312 3.13 62.25 34.33
C GLU A 312 1.69 62.13 34.85
N GLU A 313 1.15 63.21 35.42
CA GLU A 313 -0.26 63.28 35.82
C GLU A 313 -1.17 63.34 34.59
N GLY A 314 -2.24 62.52 34.57
CA GLY A 314 -3.15 62.41 33.43
C GLY A 314 -2.67 61.50 32.30
N ALA A 315 -1.48 60.90 32.41
CA ALA A 315 -0.94 59.95 31.44
C ALA A 315 -1.87 58.75 31.18
N ALA A 316 -2.52 58.23 32.23
CA ALA A 316 -3.47 57.11 32.10
C ALA A 316 -4.66 57.45 31.18
N ALA A 317 -5.30 58.60 31.40
CA ALA A 317 -6.43 59.04 30.56
C ALA A 317 -6.02 59.36 29.12
N ALA A 318 -4.81 59.91 28.93
CA ALA A 318 -4.25 60.13 27.61
C ALA A 318 -3.95 58.80 26.89
N LEU A 319 -3.39 57.81 27.60
CA LEU A 319 -3.16 56.47 27.05
C LEU A 319 -4.48 55.78 26.66
N GLU A 320 -5.50 55.87 27.52
CA GLU A 320 -6.84 55.36 27.22
C GLU A 320 -7.40 55.96 25.94
N CYS A 321 -7.31 57.28 25.75
CA CYS A 321 -7.75 57.92 24.51
C CYS A 321 -6.99 57.41 23.27
N VAL A 322 -5.67 57.22 23.39
CA VAL A 322 -4.83 56.69 22.30
C VAL A 322 -5.19 55.24 21.98
N VAL A 323 -5.32 54.39 23.00
CA VAL A 323 -5.67 52.97 22.84
C VAL A 323 -7.06 52.82 22.25
N VAL A 324 -8.06 53.56 22.73
CA VAL A 324 -9.42 53.54 22.16
C VAL A 324 -9.42 54.01 20.71
N GLY A 325 -8.66 55.06 20.37
CA GLY A 325 -8.48 55.51 18.99
C GLY A 325 -7.87 54.42 18.09
N SER A 326 -6.84 53.75 18.58
CA SER A 326 -6.19 52.63 17.88
C SER A 326 -7.14 51.44 17.71
N LEU A 327 -7.88 51.05 18.74
CA LEU A 327 -8.87 49.96 18.69
C LEU A 327 -9.99 50.27 17.69
N CYS A 328 -10.47 51.52 17.63
CA CYS A 328 -11.44 51.93 16.61
C CYS A 328 -10.90 51.78 15.19
N ALA A 329 -9.62 52.16 14.96
CA ALA A 329 -8.98 52.03 13.67
C ALA A 329 -8.78 50.55 13.28
N LEU A 330 -8.33 49.72 14.22
CA LEU A 330 -8.17 48.27 14.03
C LEU A 330 -9.52 47.61 13.72
N ASN A 331 -10.58 47.90 14.49
CA ASN A 331 -11.91 47.36 14.27
C ASN A 331 -12.47 47.74 12.91
N ARG A 332 -12.23 48.98 12.45
CA ARG A 332 -12.63 49.40 11.10
C ARG A 332 -11.95 48.56 10.02
N ARG A 333 -10.65 48.27 10.16
CA ARG A 333 -9.91 47.43 9.20
C ARG A 333 -10.39 45.97 9.28
N TYR A 334 -10.63 45.47 10.48
CA TYR A 334 -11.18 44.14 10.73
C TYR A 334 -12.53 43.94 10.02
N LEU A 335 -13.49 44.86 10.22
CA LEU A 335 -14.80 44.80 9.58
C LEU A 335 -14.72 44.88 8.04
N MET A 336 -13.74 45.61 7.49
CA MET A 336 -13.53 45.64 6.03
C MET A 336 -13.05 44.28 5.50
N LEU A 337 -12.15 43.61 6.21
CA LEU A 337 -11.67 42.27 5.84
C LEU A 337 -12.77 41.22 5.99
N GLU A 338 -13.53 41.28 7.09
CA GLU A 338 -14.66 40.39 7.32
C GLU A 338 -15.72 40.53 6.23
N GLY A 339 -16.10 41.76 5.85
CA GLY A 339 -17.03 42.00 4.75
C GLY A 339 -16.49 41.53 3.39
N GLY A 340 -15.19 41.64 3.16
CA GLY A 340 -14.51 41.08 1.99
C GLY A 340 -14.57 39.55 1.97
N ALA A 341 -14.25 38.91 3.10
CA ALA A 341 -14.30 37.46 3.27
C ALA A 341 -15.71 36.90 3.08
N GLN A 342 -16.72 37.56 3.67
CA GLN A 342 -18.13 37.19 3.51
C GLN A 342 -18.57 37.23 2.04
N SER A 343 -18.04 38.17 1.26
CA SER A 343 -18.39 38.35 -0.15
C SER A 343 -17.60 37.41 -1.09
N ALA A 344 -16.48 36.84 -0.65
CA ALA A 344 -15.57 36.07 -1.49
C ALA A 344 -16.08 34.66 -1.82
N GLY A 345 -16.88 34.04 -0.95
CA GLY A 345 -17.42 32.69 -1.16
C GLY A 345 -16.31 31.66 -1.46
N ASP A 346 -16.41 30.97 -2.60
CA ASP A 346 -15.43 29.96 -3.04
C ASP A 346 -14.04 30.54 -3.33
N CYS A 347 -13.93 31.85 -3.58
CA CYS A 347 -12.66 32.54 -3.81
C CYS A 347 -11.96 32.96 -2.51
N LEU A 348 -12.46 32.55 -1.33
CA LEU A 348 -11.89 32.97 -0.03
C LEU A 348 -10.40 32.57 0.12
N ALA A 349 -9.99 31.44 -0.46
CA ALA A 349 -8.59 31.02 -0.47
C ALA A 349 -7.69 31.96 -1.27
N GLU A 350 -8.24 32.72 -2.22
CA GLU A 350 -7.53 33.68 -3.07
C GLU A 350 -7.63 35.12 -2.53
N LEU A 351 -8.37 35.34 -1.44
CA LEU A 351 -8.54 36.66 -0.85
C LEU A 351 -7.25 37.07 -0.14
N THR A 352 -6.48 37.92 -0.80
CA THR A 352 -5.29 38.56 -0.24
C THR A 352 -5.58 40.00 0.15
N SER A 353 -4.93 40.42 1.23
CA SER A 353 -4.82 41.82 1.65
C SER A 353 -4.17 42.69 0.58
N ARG A 354 -4.22 44.00 0.79
CA ARG A 354 -3.48 44.97 -0.04
C ARG A 354 -1.97 44.71 -0.05
N ASP A 355 -1.47 44.17 1.04
CA ASP A 355 -0.04 43.92 1.25
C ASP A 355 0.37 42.50 0.80
N GLY A 356 -0.57 41.73 0.24
CA GLY A 356 -0.33 40.39 -0.33
C GLY A 356 -0.48 39.23 0.65
N GLU A 357 -0.65 39.52 1.94
CA GLU A 357 -0.92 38.52 2.98
C GLU A 357 -2.33 37.91 2.83
N TRP A 358 -2.51 36.64 3.18
CA TRP A 358 -3.83 36.01 3.16
C TRP A 358 -4.74 36.64 4.24
N PHE A 359 -6.05 36.73 3.96
CA PHE A 359 -6.96 37.50 4.82
C PHE A 359 -6.96 37.06 6.29
N LEU A 360 -6.81 35.75 6.57
CA LEU A 360 -6.82 35.23 7.93
C LEU A 360 -5.54 35.58 8.70
N ASP A 361 -4.40 35.62 8.01
CA ASP A 361 -3.14 36.10 8.59
C ASP A 361 -3.26 37.57 9.01
N GLU A 362 -3.82 38.41 8.13
CA GLU A 362 -4.05 39.82 8.44
C GLU A 362 -5.08 40.01 9.58
N MET A 363 -6.19 39.26 9.57
CA MET A 363 -7.17 39.27 10.66
C MET A 363 -6.55 38.89 12.01
N CYS A 364 -5.73 37.84 12.03
CA CYS A 364 -5.02 37.40 13.23
C CYS A 364 -4.01 38.46 13.70
N ALA A 365 -3.31 39.13 12.78
CA ALA A 365 -2.39 40.22 13.09
C ALA A 365 -3.13 41.43 13.71
N LEU A 366 -4.26 41.85 13.13
CA LEU A 366 -5.07 42.95 13.66
C LEU A 366 -5.63 42.63 15.05
N SER A 367 -6.10 41.40 15.24
CA SER A 367 -6.58 40.92 16.54
C SER A 367 -5.46 40.86 17.58
N THR A 368 -4.25 40.44 17.19
CA THR A 368 -3.07 40.44 18.09
C THR A 368 -2.68 41.86 18.49
N GLN A 369 -2.71 42.81 17.56
CA GLN A 369 -2.49 44.23 17.86
C GLN A 369 -3.55 44.79 18.81
N ALA A 370 -4.81 44.37 18.69
CA ALA A 370 -5.87 44.78 19.61
C ALA A 370 -5.64 44.24 21.04
N VAL A 371 -5.24 42.97 21.17
CA VAL A 371 -4.88 42.37 22.46
C VAL A 371 -3.68 43.09 23.09
N GLU A 372 -2.66 43.42 22.31
CA GLU A 372 -1.50 44.17 22.80
C GLU A 372 -1.84 45.61 23.17
N ALA A 373 -2.67 46.31 22.39
CA ALA A 373 -3.11 47.66 22.75
C ALA A 373 -3.88 47.66 24.09
N LEU A 374 -4.71 46.64 24.33
CA LEU A 374 -5.41 46.44 25.60
C LEU A 374 -4.47 46.05 26.76
N SER A 375 -3.33 45.40 26.48
CA SER A 375 -2.35 45.00 27.50
C SER A 375 -1.65 46.19 28.14
N LEU A 376 -1.61 47.33 27.45
CA LEU A 376 -1.02 48.58 27.91
C LEU A 376 -1.90 49.35 28.91
N LEU A 377 -3.20 49.03 28.99
CA LEU A 377 -4.14 49.75 29.85
C LEU A 377 -4.07 49.29 31.31
N PRO A 378 -4.22 50.20 32.29
CA PRO A 378 -4.29 49.86 33.72
C PRO A 378 -5.67 49.30 34.10
N LEU A 379 -6.04 48.16 33.51
CA LEU A 379 -7.38 47.54 33.58
C LEU A 379 -7.85 47.21 35.00
N GLN A 380 -6.94 47.11 35.97
CA GLN A 380 -7.25 46.83 37.38
C GLN A 380 -8.03 47.98 38.05
N ALA A 381 -7.78 49.23 37.64
CA ALA A 381 -8.52 50.39 38.13
C ALA A 381 -9.91 50.46 37.49
N ALA A 382 -10.00 50.23 36.17
CA ALA A 382 -11.24 50.24 35.41
C ALA A 382 -12.20 49.10 35.81
N ALA A 383 -11.67 47.93 36.19
CA ALA A 383 -12.44 46.78 36.65
C ALA A 383 -13.24 47.04 37.93
N VAL A 384 -12.82 48.00 38.76
CA VAL A 384 -13.51 48.39 39.99
C VAL A 384 -14.71 49.29 39.68
N GLU A 385 -14.64 50.07 38.59
CA GLU A 385 -15.69 51.00 38.18
C GLU A 385 -16.75 50.33 37.30
N ASP A 386 -16.34 49.42 36.40
CA ASP A 386 -17.26 48.69 35.51
C ASP A 386 -16.84 47.21 35.33
N PRO A 387 -17.64 46.25 35.84
CA PRO A 387 -17.36 44.82 35.68
C PRO A 387 -17.49 44.33 34.23
N ALA A 388 -18.09 45.10 33.31
CA ALA A 388 -18.17 44.74 31.90
C ALA A 388 -16.84 44.90 31.16
N VAL A 389 -15.95 45.78 31.64
CA VAL A 389 -14.66 46.06 30.98
C VAL A 389 -13.73 44.84 30.98
N PRO A 390 -13.49 44.14 32.11
CA PRO A 390 -12.73 42.90 32.10
C PRO A 390 -13.33 41.82 31.18
N LEU A 391 -14.66 41.72 31.14
CA LEU A 391 -15.36 40.76 30.28
C LEU A 391 -15.11 41.07 28.80
N ALA A 392 -15.21 42.33 28.40
CA ALA A 392 -14.94 42.76 27.03
C ALA A 392 -13.48 42.49 26.61
N VAL A 393 -12.52 42.71 27.52
CA VAL A 393 -11.10 42.39 27.27
C VAL A 393 -10.89 40.89 27.09
N GLU A 394 -11.50 40.06 27.94
CA GLU A 394 -11.44 38.60 27.78
C GLU A 394 -12.09 38.16 26.46
N CYS A 395 -13.23 38.75 26.05
CA CYS A 395 -13.84 38.46 24.75
C CYS A 395 -12.88 38.73 23.58
N VAL A 396 -12.15 39.85 23.59
CA VAL A 396 -11.15 40.16 22.55
C VAL A 396 -9.99 39.15 22.57
N ARG A 397 -9.54 38.72 23.77
CA ARG A 397 -8.51 37.69 23.91
C ARG A 397 -8.97 36.33 23.39
N ASP A 398 -10.21 35.94 23.67
CA ASP A 398 -10.78 34.68 23.22
C ASP A 398 -11.03 34.68 21.70
N ALA A 399 -11.47 35.80 21.13
CA ALA A 399 -11.53 35.98 19.68
C ALA A 399 -10.15 35.83 19.04
N ASN A 400 -9.10 36.44 19.63
CA ASN A 400 -7.73 36.29 19.16
C ASN A 400 -7.26 34.83 19.20
N ARG A 401 -7.52 34.12 20.30
CA ARG A 401 -7.19 32.69 20.44
C ARG A 401 -7.90 31.85 19.38
N ALA A 402 -9.17 32.12 19.11
CA ALA A 402 -9.93 31.42 18.08
C ALA A 402 -9.30 31.62 16.69
N LEU A 403 -8.92 32.84 16.33
CA LEU A 403 -8.23 33.14 15.07
C LEU A 403 -6.86 32.45 14.98
N THR A 404 -6.07 32.49 16.05
CA THR A 404 -4.77 31.78 16.09
C THR A 404 -4.94 30.27 15.91
N HIS A 405 -5.95 29.66 16.57
CA HIS A 405 -6.25 28.24 16.40
C HIS A 405 -6.73 27.91 14.98
N LEU A 406 -7.54 28.77 14.36
CA LEU A 406 -7.97 28.60 12.97
C LEU A 406 -6.79 28.69 12.01
N LEU A 407 -5.87 29.64 12.23
CA LEU A 407 -4.67 29.77 11.43
C LEU A 407 -3.78 28.53 11.54
N GLN A 408 -3.58 28.04 12.76
CA GLN A 408 -2.83 26.81 13.01
C GLN A 408 -3.49 25.58 12.37
N LEU A 409 -4.82 25.49 12.44
CA LEU A 409 -5.58 24.41 11.80
C LEU A 409 -5.39 24.45 10.28
N ASN A 410 -5.53 25.63 9.66
CA ASN A 410 -5.34 25.80 8.23
C ASN A 410 -3.91 25.45 7.79
N HIS A 411 -2.91 25.86 8.57
CA HIS A 411 -1.51 25.51 8.34
C HIS A 411 -1.33 23.99 8.38
N ASN A 412 -1.73 23.33 9.48
CA ASN A 412 -1.62 21.88 9.63
C ASN A 412 -2.39 21.12 8.54
N PHE A 413 -3.56 21.63 8.15
CA PHE A 413 -4.34 21.05 7.07
C PHE A 413 -3.59 21.10 5.74
N SER A 414 -3.06 22.28 5.39
CA SER A 414 -2.41 22.53 4.11
C SER A 414 -1.03 21.87 3.99
N THR A 415 -0.28 21.73 5.09
CA THR A 415 1.10 21.21 5.08
C THR A 415 1.22 19.74 5.45
N VAL A 416 0.26 19.20 6.21
CA VAL A 416 0.32 17.82 6.71
C VAL A 416 -0.90 17.01 6.27
N ILE A 417 -2.11 17.41 6.70
CA ILE A 417 -3.30 16.55 6.58
C ILE A 417 -3.65 16.31 5.12
N LEU A 418 -3.81 17.37 4.33
CA LEU A 418 -4.20 17.27 2.92
C LEU A 418 -3.11 16.58 2.08
N PRO A 419 -1.82 16.96 2.15
CA PRO A 419 -0.77 16.25 1.40
C PRO A 419 -0.68 14.76 1.73
N GLU A 420 -0.73 14.39 3.02
CA GLU A 420 -0.68 12.98 3.42
C GLU A 420 -1.93 12.21 3.01
N ALA A 421 -3.11 12.81 3.13
CA ALA A 421 -4.36 12.19 2.67
C ALA A 421 -4.33 11.95 1.16
N LEU A 422 -3.92 12.95 0.36
CA LEU A 422 -3.79 12.81 -1.09
C LEU A 422 -2.75 11.75 -1.47
N LYS A 423 -1.60 11.73 -0.78
CA LYS A 423 -0.58 10.70 -0.98
C LYS A 423 -1.14 9.31 -0.77
N LYS A 424 -1.79 9.08 0.38
CA LYS A 424 -2.35 7.77 0.74
C LYS A 424 -3.52 7.36 -0.14
N LEU A 425 -4.30 8.33 -0.62
CA LEU A 425 -5.38 8.10 -1.58
C LEU A 425 -4.82 7.65 -2.94
N HIS A 426 -3.83 8.38 -3.48
CA HIS A 426 -3.15 8.02 -4.73
C HIS A 426 -2.41 6.68 -4.64
N ALA A 427 -1.83 6.38 -3.47
CA ALA A 427 -1.20 5.09 -3.21
C ALA A 427 -2.20 3.94 -3.00
N GLU A 428 -3.51 4.22 -2.96
CA GLU A 428 -4.59 3.27 -2.70
C GLU A 428 -4.40 2.52 -1.37
N GLU A 429 -4.07 3.27 -0.30
CA GLU A 429 -3.92 2.67 1.02
C GLU A 429 -5.30 2.18 1.55
N PRO A 430 -5.46 0.89 1.90
CA PRO A 430 -6.77 0.33 2.24
C PRO A 430 -7.47 1.00 3.43
N CYS A 431 -6.73 1.43 4.45
CA CYS A 431 -7.32 2.11 5.61
C CYS A 431 -7.83 3.51 5.25
N THR A 432 -7.12 4.23 4.40
CA THR A 432 -7.48 5.58 3.95
C THR A 432 -8.71 5.53 3.04
N LEU A 433 -8.76 4.58 2.11
CA LEU A 433 -9.94 4.39 1.24
C LEU A 433 -11.19 4.07 2.07
N ARG A 434 -11.07 3.17 3.05
CA ARG A 434 -12.16 2.84 3.98
C ARG A 434 -12.59 4.04 4.82
N LEU A 435 -11.65 4.86 5.30
CA LEU A 435 -11.98 6.07 6.04
C LEU A 435 -12.80 7.04 5.20
N VAL A 436 -12.46 7.21 3.92
CA VAL A 436 -13.22 8.05 2.99
C VAL A 436 -14.63 7.48 2.79
N GLU A 437 -14.77 6.18 2.55
CA GLU A 437 -16.07 5.52 2.43
C GLU A 437 -16.92 5.67 3.70
N GLU A 438 -16.32 5.52 4.89
CA GLU A 438 -16.98 5.70 6.18
C GLU A 438 -17.41 7.16 6.40
N MET A 439 -16.59 8.14 6.00
CA MET A 439 -16.95 9.56 6.05
C MET A 439 -18.09 9.89 5.08
N GLU A 440 -18.05 9.39 3.86
CA GLU A 440 -19.14 9.55 2.89
C GLU A 440 -20.44 8.95 3.40
N ALA A 441 -20.39 7.76 4.00
CA ALA A 441 -21.54 7.13 4.63
C ALA A 441 -22.09 7.95 5.80
N LEU A 442 -21.22 8.56 6.62
CA LEU A 442 -21.62 9.43 7.72
C LEU A 442 -22.32 10.69 7.21
N VAL A 443 -21.79 11.32 6.17
CA VAL A 443 -22.40 12.48 5.50
C VAL A 443 -23.75 12.09 4.87
N ALA A 444 -23.84 10.91 4.25
CA ALA A 444 -25.10 10.42 3.69
C ALA A 444 -26.15 10.08 4.76
N ALA A 445 -25.70 9.71 5.97
CA ALA A 445 -26.58 9.39 7.09
C ALA A 445 -27.11 10.62 7.84
N THR A 446 -26.54 11.81 7.61
CA THR A 446 -27.08 13.03 8.22
C THR A 446 -28.46 13.38 7.63
N PRO A 447 -29.45 13.74 8.46
CA PRO A 447 -30.83 13.99 8.02
C PRO A 447 -30.98 15.25 7.16
N MET A 448 -29.95 16.07 7.09
CA MET A 448 -29.89 17.27 6.27
C MET A 448 -28.50 17.41 5.62
N PRO A 449 -28.41 17.96 4.40
CA PRO A 449 -27.14 18.24 3.76
C PRO A 449 -26.26 19.18 4.61
N LEU A 450 -24.95 18.97 4.58
CA LEU A 450 -24.00 19.78 5.35
C LEU A 450 -24.09 21.28 5.00
N SER A 451 -24.33 21.60 3.72
CA SER A 451 -24.52 22.98 3.25
C SER A 451 -25.75 23.64 3.88
N GLU A 452 -26.82 22.88 4.09
CA GLU A 452 -28.04 23.36 4.74
C GLU A 452 -27.83 23.50 6.24
N LEU A 453 -27.06 22.62 6.87
CA LEU A 453 -26.66 22.76 8.27
C LEU A 453 -25.83 24.04 8.50
N VAL A 454 -24.89 24.33 7.61
CA VAL A 454 -24.09 25.58 7.64
C VAL A 454 -24.98 26.80 7.47
N ALA A 455 -25.94 26.77 6.53
CA ALA A 455 -26.89 27.86 6.32
C ALA A 455 -27.79 28.11 7.55
N GLN A 456 -28.25 27.04 8.22
CA GLN A 456 -29.04 27.14 9.46
C GLN A 456 -28.20 27.70 10.61
N LEU A 457 -26.93 27.29 10.71
CA LEU A 457 -26.01 27.83 11.72
C LEU A 457 -25.75 29.32 11.51
N ASP A 458 -25.51 29.76 10.27
CA ASP A 458 -25.33 31.17 9.93
C ASP A 458 -26.60 31.98 10.26
N LEU A 459 -27.79 31.46 9.93
CA LEU A 459 -29.06 32.08 10.29
C LEU A 459 -29.22 32.21 11.82
N HIS A 460 -28.90 31.15 12.57
CA HIS A 460 -28.97 31.15 14.04
C HIS A 460 -28.00 32.16 14.66
N LEU A 461 -26.75 32.21 14.18
CA LEU A 461 -25.75 33.18 14.63
C LEU A 461 -26.19 34.62 14.35
N ARG A 462 -26.82 34.89 13.20
CA ARG A 462 -27.40 36.20 12.89
C ARG A 462 -28.53 36.57 13.84
N TYR A 463 -29.41 35.63 14.19
CA TYR A 463 -30.47 35.89 15.18
C TYR A 463 -29.90 36.22 16.55
N LEU A 464 -28.88 35.49 17.00
CA LEU A 464 -28.15 35.77 18.24
C LEU A 464 -27.48 37.16 18.21
N LEU A 465 -26.79 37.50 17.12
CA LEU A 465 -26.14 38.81 16.95
C LEU A 465 -27.14 39.98 16.92
N MET A 466 -28.33 39.73 16.38
CA MET A 466 -29.43 40.71 16.29
C MET A 466 -30.31 40.74 17.55
N ASP A 467 -29.99 39.94 18.57
CA ASP A 467 -30.76 39.78 19.82
C ASP A 467 -32.25 39.47 19.58
N MET A 468 -32.49 38.61 18.59
CA MET A 468 -33.82 38.20 18.13
C MET A 468 -34.09 36.75 18.59
N GLU A 469 -35.26 36.50 19.18
CA GLU A 469 -35.66 35.15 19.58
C GLU A 469 -35.81 34.24 18.35
N LEU A 470 -35.18 33.05 18.39
CA LEU A 470 -35.43 32.04 17.37
C LEU A 470 -36.86 31.52 17.51
N ASN A 471 -37.66 31.74 16.48
CA ASN A 471 -38.94 31.03 16.33
C ASN A 471 -38.64 29.52 16.25
N THR A 472 -38.93 28.81 17.34
CA THR A 472 -38.74 27.36 17.48
C THR A 472 -39.63 26.52 16.55
N GLU A 473 -40.53 27.15 15.79
CA GLU A 473 -41.39 26.49 14.79
C GLU A 473 -40.65 26.10 13.50
N SER A 474 -39.41 26.55 13.27
CA SER A 474 -38.58 26.12 12.14
C SER A 474 -37.46 25.14 12.52
N ALA A 475 -37.37 24.74 13.79
CA ALA A 475 -36.49 23.64 14.18
C ALA A 475 -37.11 22.32 13.70
N PRO A 476 -36.33 21.40 13.08
CA PRO A 476 -36.86 20.10 12.68
C PRO A 476 -37.45 19.42 13.92
N ASP A 477 -38.73 19.03 13.81
CA ASP A 477 -39.54 18.46 14.90
C ASP A 477 -38.72 17.44 15.71
N GLY A 478 -38.32 17.82 16.93
CA GLY A 478 -37.82 16.89 17.95
C GLY A 478 -36.39 17.05 18.46
N GLY A 479 -35.60 18.04 18.03
CA GLY A 479 -34.22 18.20 18.55
C GLY A 479 -33.98 19.54 19.23
N SER A 480 -33.75 19.56 20.55
CA SER A 480 -32.96 20.65 21.11
C SER A 480 -31.62 20.65 20.39
N TRP A 481 -31.21 21.76 19.79
CA TRP A 481 -29.86 21.90 19.26
C TRP A 481 -28.89 21.50 20.37
N PRO A 482 -28.08 20.44 20.22
CA PRO A 482 -27.01 20.22 21.18
C PRO A 482 -26.15 21.47 21.08
N TYR A 483 -26.00 22.18 22.19
CA TYR A 483 -25.02 23.25 22.31
C TYR A 483 -23.67 22.63 21.99
N ILE A 484 -23.25 22.70 20.73
CA ILE A 484 -21.91 22.33 20.31
C ILE A 484 -21.08 23.50 20.81
N ASP A 485 -20.46 23.29 21.97
CA ASP A 485 -19.42 24.18 22.46
C ASP A 485 -18.30 24.18 21.41
N PHE A 486 -18.40 25.12 20.46
CA PHE A 486 -17.50 25.26 19.33
C PHE A 486 -16.06 25.46 19.82
N HIS A 487 -15.89 26.15 20.96
CA HIS A 487 -14.61 26.29 21.61
C HIS A 487 -14.07 24.93 22.09
N SER A 488 -14.90 24.09 22.73
CA SER A 488 -14.50 22.71 23.07
C SER A 488 -14.30 21.80 21.86
N PHE A 489 -15.05 21.97 20.77
CA PHE A 489 -14.91 21.21 19.53
C PHE A 489 -13.59 21.55 18.84
N VAL A 490 -13.30 22.84 18.61
CA VAL A 490 -12.04 23.31 18.04
C VAL A 490 -10.88 22.91 18.94
N ARG A 491 -10.99 23.08 20.26
CA ARG A 491 -9.94 22.67 21.22
C ARG A 491 -9.71 21.15 21.25
N ARG A 492 -10.74 20.32 21.00
CA ARG A 492 -10.59 18.86 20.82
C ARG A 492 -9.91 18.50 19.52
N TRP A 493 -10.21 19.21 18.43
CA TRP A 493 -9.63 18.99 17.11
C TRP A 493 -8.20 19.51 17.00
N THR A 494 -7.84 20.56 17.74
CA THR A 494 -6.50 21.15 17.78
C THR A 494 -5.62 20.60 18.91
N SER A 495 -6.15 19.76 19.81
CA SER A 495 -5.34 19.14 20.87
C SER A 495 -4.39 18.09 20.29
N LYS A 496 -3.21 17.96 20.92
CA LYS A 496 -2.21 16.94 20.59
C LYS A 496 -2.76 15.50 20.65
N GLU A 497 -3.88 15.25 21.32
CA GLU A 497 -4.49 13.91 21.44
C GLU A 497 -5.03 13.37 20.10
N TYR A 498 -5.43 14.24 19.16
CA TYR A 498 -5.83 13.80 17.81
C TYR A 498 -4.64 13.68 16.85
N VAL A 499 -3.59 14.49 17.03
CA VAL A 499 -2.33 14.36 16.29
C VAL A 499 -1.62 13.05 16.64
N GLY A 500 -1.76 12.57 17.88
CA GLY A 500 -1.29 11.25 18.32
C GLY A 500 -2.05 10.05 17.76
N LEU A 501 -3.23 10.23 17.14
CA LEU A 501 -3.95 9.15 16.44
C LEU A 501 -3.51 8.98 14.98
N MET A 502 -2.79 9.96 14.42
CA MET A 502 -2.13 9.83 13.12
C MET A 502 -0.62 9.54 13.22
N GLY A 503 -0.10 9.43 14.44
CA GLY A 503 1.29 9.07 14.66
C GLY A 503 1.62 8.92 16.14
N ASP A 504 1.17 7.84 16.77
CA ASP A 504 2.12 7.03 17.53
C ASP A 504 1.66 5.60 17.84
N GLU A 505 2.66 4.72 17.73
CA GLU A 505 2.85 3.39 18.32
C GLU A 505 2.13 2.14 17.75
N GLY A 506 2.92 1.34 17.01
CA GLY A 506 2.54 -0.04 16.68
C GLY A 506 3.52 -0.92 15.89
N TYR A 507 4.81 -0.58 15.74
CA TYR A 507 5.83 -1.53 15.24
C TYR A 507 7.14 -1.43 16.05
N LEU A 508 7.04 -1.83 17.31
CA LEU A 508 8.15 -2.43 18.06
C LEU A 508 7.62 -3.70 18.74
N THR A 509 7.55 -4.78 17.96
CA THR A 509 8.04 -6.12 18.34
C THR A 509 8.40 -6.87 17.08
#